data_AF-A0A4P7JIR8-F1
#
_entry.id   AF-A0A4P7JIR8-F1
#
_cell.length_a   1.000
_cell.length_b   1.000
_cell.length_c   1.000
_cell.angle_alpha   90.00
_cell.angle_beta   90.00
_cell.angle_gamma   90.00
#
_symmetry.space_group_name_H-M   'P 1'
#
loop_
_entity.id
_entity.type
_entity.pdbx_description
1 polymer ?
#
loop_
_entity_poly.entity_id
_entity_poly.type
_entity_poly.pdbx_seq_one_letter_code
_entity_poly.pdbx_strand_id
1 'polypeptide(L)'
;MTVSLLQHTHQNNKTRKATLSFASLLRLFSLFMVIALSGCQTLYSDSELYQNQKLREQSLSDVNDWLIRGKIAFIAPDEKQSANLYWRRIGENQQLRLTTFLGVNVLSLESKDGMHTITVDGNTYQDQDLDYLIQSVSGIALPVAALSQWLKGLPYSESDQFQYSDSTQLPSQLSAEVNGKQYQLEYQSYTLVNNLRLTNKLSIDYKDMRIKLAISEWELL
;
A
#
# COMPACT_ATOMS: atom_id res chain seq x y z
N MET A 1 58.77 -8.56 -85.92
CA MET A 1 57.43 -9.11 -85.61
C MET A 1 57.06 -8.56 -84.23
N THR A 2 56.41 -7.39 -84.15
CA THR A 2 54.96 -7.22 -83.88
C THR A 2 54.62 -7.70 -82.46
N VAL A 3 54.14 -6.91 -81.49
CA VAL A 3 52.88 -6.14 -81.49
C VAL A 3 52.78 -5.24 -80.22
N SER A 4 52.16 -4.07 -80.42
CA SER A 4 51.33 -3.18 -79.57
C SER A 4 51.66 -2.70 -78.16
N LEU A 5 51.57 -1.37 -78.07
CA LEU A 5 50.93 -0.56 -77.02
C LEU A 5 49.78 -1.27 -76.27
N LEU A 6 49.69 -1.04 -74.95
CA LEU A 6 48.40 -1.02 -74.26
C LEU A 6 48.35 0.13 -73.26
N GLN A 7 47.28 0.92 -73.41
CA GLN A 7 46.97 2.16 -72.72
C GLN A 7 46.47 1.92 -71.29
N HIS A 8 46.64 2.97 -70.49
CA HIS A 8 46.00 3.21 -69.20
C HIS A 8 44.50 2.89 -69.18
N THR A 9 44.03 2.26 -68.10
CA THR A 9 42.64 2.42 -67.63
C THR A 9 42.62 2.60 -66.10
N HIS A 10 42.08 3.73 -65.69
CA HIS A 10 41.85 4.18 -64.32
C HIS A 10 40.51 3.59 -63.85
N GLN A 11 40.50 2.69 -62.85
CA GLN A 11 39.24 2.20 -62.27
C GLN A 11 38.79 3.07 -61.09
N ASN A 12 37.60 3.65 -61.26
CA ASN A 12 36.91 4.55 -60.37
C ASN A 12 36.07 3.72 -59.38
N ASN A 13 36.35 3.81 -58.07
CA ASN A 13 35.67 3.04 -57.03
C ASN A 13 34.35 3.73 -56.64
N LYS A 14 33.22 3.23 -57.16
CA LYS A 14 31.88 3.79 -56.95
C LYS A 14 31.28 3.22 -55.67
N THR A 15 31.31 3.99 -54.58
CA THR A 15 30.57 3.69 -53.34
C THR A 15 29.08 3.52 -53.63
N ARG A 16 28.56 2.29 -53.52
CA ARG A 16 27.12 2.01 -53.61
C ARG A 16 26.45 2.47 -52.31
N LYS A 17 25.74 3.61 -52.36
CA LYS A 17 24.81 4.00 -51.29
C LYS A 17 23.59 3.08 -51.37
N ALA A 18 23.42 2.20 -50.38
CA ALA A 18 22.22 1.37 -50.26
C ALA A 18 21.03 2.28 -49.91
N THR A 19 20.13 2.54 -50.86
CA THR A 19 18.87 3.23 -50.62
C THR A 19 17.88 2.24 -50.02
N LEU A 20 17.72 2.27 -48.70
CA LEU A 20 16.65 1.54 -48.01
C LEU A 20 15.30 2.09 -48.48
N SER A 21 14.47 1.23 -49.07
CA SER A 21 13.13 1.57 -49.53
C SER A 21 12.27 2.01 -48.34
N PHE A 22 11.37 2.97 -48.54
CA PHE A 22 10.39 3.40 -47.52
C PHE A 22 9.61 2.20 -46.93
N ALA A 23 9.35 1.17 -47.74
CA ALA A 23 8.71 -0.07 -47.28
C ALA A 23 9.62 -0.91 -46.36
N SER A 24 10.95 -0.86 -46.51
CA SER A 24 11.87 -1.55 -45.59
C SER A 24 12.04 -0.78 -44.28
N LEU A 25 12.03 0.56 -44.33
CA LEU A 25 12.01 1.41 -43.13
C LEU A 25 10.72 1.20 -42.31
N LEU A 26 9.56 1.09 -42.97
CA LEU A 26 8.28 0.84 -42.30
C LEU A 26 8.23 -0.56 -41.66
N ARG A 27 8.83 -1.57 -42.31
CA ARG A 27 8.96 -2.94 -41.75
C ARG A 27 9.91 -2.98 -40.55
N LEU A 28 11.04 -2.28 -40.60
CA LEU A 28 11.96 -2.18 -39.46
C LEU A 28 11.32 -1.43 -38.28
N PHE A 29 10.56 -0.36 -38.55
CA PHE A 29 9.85 0.39 -37.51
C PHE A 29 8.76 -0.46 -36.85
N SER A 30 8.00 -1.22 -37.64
CA SER A 30 7.01 -2.19 -37.13
C SER A 30 7.67 -3.27 -36.27
N LEU A 31 8.81 -3.81 -36.70
CA LEU A 31 9.56 -4.82 -35.93
C LEU A 31 10.12 -4.24 -34.61
N PHE A 32 10.61 -3.00 -34.62
CA PHE A 32 11.10 -2.31 -33.41
C PHE A 32 9.97 -2.03 -32.41
N MET A 33 8.79 -1.64 -32.90
CA MET A 33 7.63 -1.39 -32.04
C MET A 33 7.12 -2.67 -31.36
N VAL A 34 7.11 -3.81 -32.06
CA VAL A 34 6.72 -5.10 -31.46
C VAL A 34 7.69 -5.53 -30.35
N ILE A 35 9.00 -5.26 -30.50
CA ILE A 35 10.00 -5.56 -29.46
C ILE A 35 9.83 -4.61 -28.26
N ALA A 36 9.53 -3.33 -28.50
CA ALA A 36 9.34 -2.34 -27.44
C ALA A 36 8.09 -2.59 -26.56
N LEU A 37 7.12 -3.40 -27.01
CA LEU A 37 5.95 -3.80 -26.22
C LEU A 37 6.17 -5.02 -25.32
N SER A 38 7.37 -5.61 -25.29
CA SER A 38 7.71 -6.64 -24.29
C SER A 38 7.98 -6.02 -22.91
N GLY A 39 6.97 -5.38 -22.34
CA GLY A 39 6.97 -5.04 -20.92
C GLY A 39 6.87 -6.33 -20.12
N CYS A 40 7.95 -6.70 -19.42
CA CYS A 40 7.88 -7.75 -18.41
C CYS A 40 6.91 -7.28 -17.31
N GLN A 41 5.67 -7.75 -17.37
CA GLN A 41 4.83 -7.78 -16.20
C GLN A 41 5.37 -8.91 -15.33
N THR A 42 6.21 -8.56 -14.35
CA THR A 42 6.70 -9.51 -13.35
C THR A 42 5.51 -9.94 -12.52
N LEU A 43 4.89 -11.06 -12.88
CA LEU A 43 3.91 -11.72 -12.04
C LEU A 43 4.68 -12.38 -10.90
N TYR A 44 4.71 -11.71 -9.75
CA TYR A 44 5.20 -12.32 -8.51
C TYR A 44 4.39 -13.59 -8.25
N SER A 45 5.06 -14.73 -8.16
CA SER A 45 4.41 -15.98 -7.79
C SER A 45 4.06 -15.93 -6.30
N ASP A 46 2.84 -16.34 -5.93
CA ASP A 46 2.43 -16.45 -4.52
C ASP A 46 3.38 -17.32 -3.68
N SER A 47 4.13 -18.23 -4.31
CA SER A 47 5.16 -19.05 -3.64
C SER A 47 6.38 -18.24 -3.14
N GLU A 48 6.68 -17.09 -3.74
CA GLU A 48 7.70 -16.14 -3.25
C GLU A 48 7.16 -15.25 -2.11
N LEU A 49 5.86 -15.35 -1.80
CA LEU A 49 5.22 -14.60 -0.71
C LEU A 49 5.13 -15.39 0.60
N TYR A 50 5.51 -16.67 0.61
CA TYR A 50 5.50 -17.48 1.82
C TYR A 50 6.35 -16.86 2.93
N GLN A 51 5.76 -16.63 4.09
CA GLN A 51 6.47 -16.17 5.29
C GLN A 51 6.16 -17.04 6.49
N ASN A 52 7.19 -17.45 7.25
CA ASN A 52 6.96 -18.09 8.53
C ASN A 52 6.30 -17.10 9.50
N GLN A 53 5.13 -17.47 10.04
CA GLN A 53 4.30 -16.60 10.89
C GLN A 53 5.07 -16.04 12.09
N LYS A 54 5.77 -16.89 12.85
CA LYS A 54 6.50 -16.49 14.05
C LYS A 54 7.65 -15.53 13.75
N LEU A 55 8.44 -15.81 12.72
CA LEU A 55 9.54 -14.92 12.31
C LEU A 55 9.02 -13.56 11.82
N ARG A 56 7.90 -13.58 11.10
CA ARG A 56 7.21 -12.39 10.64
C ARG A 56 6.72 -11.54 11.82
N GLU A 57 6.04 -12.16 12.78
CA GLU A 57 5.55 -11.46 13.98
C GLU A 57 6.69 -10.79 14.74
N GLN A 58 7.81 -11.51 14.94
CA GLN A 58 9.02 -10.97 15.56
C GLN A 58 9.60 -9.79 14.78
N SER A 59 9.65 -9.88 13.45
CA SER A 59 10.20 -8.79 12.63
C SER A 59 9.30 -7.54 12.65
N LEU A 60 7.99 -7.73 12.82
CA LEU A 60 7.01 -6.64 12.86
C LEU A 60 6.79 -6.05 14.25
N SER A 61 7.10 -6.80 15.32
CA SER A 61 7.06 -6.28 16.68
C SER A 61 8.07 -5.15 16.90
N ASP A 62 9.16 -5.16 16.13
CA ASP A 62 10.20 -4.12 16.19
C ASP A 62 9.80 -2.84 15.41
N VAL A 63 8.71 -2.89 14.63
CA VAL A 63 8.17 -1.74 13.90
C VAL A 63 7.31 -0.88 14.81
N ASN A 64 7.95 0.06 15.50
CA ASN A 64 7.33 1.02 16.42
C ASN A 64 7.05 2.36 15.76
N ASP A 65 7.92 2.78 14.85
CA ASP A 65 7.86 4.11 14.23
C ASP A 65 7.49 3.95 12.76
N TRP A 66 6.35 4.52 12.38
CA TRP A 66 5.81 4.36 11.03
C TRP A 66 4.85 5.49 10.67
N LEU A 67 4.65 5.64 9.37
CA LEU A 67 3.67 6.53 8.77
C LEU A 67 2.88 5.75 7.71
N ILE A 68 1.56 5.97 7.70
CA ILE A 68 0.70 5.57 6.59
C ILE A 68 -0.04 6.77 6.00
N ARG A 69 -0.25 6.69 4.69
CA ARG A 69 -1.19 7.56 3.96
C ARG A 69 -2.14 6.71 3.14
N GLY A 70 -3.36 7.19 3.01
CA GLY A 70 -4.34 6.48 2.20
C GLY A 70 -5.74 7.07 2.31
N LYS A 71 -6.73 6.18 2.25
CA LYS A 71 -8.14 6.51 2.40
C LYS A 71 -8.78 5.60 3.43
N ILE A 72 -9.73 6.15 4.16
CA ILE A 72 -10.62 5.43 5.04
C ILE A 72 -12.07 5.68 4.60
N ALA A 73 -12.92 4.66 4.70
CA ALA A 73 -14.35 4.79 4.50
C ALA A 73 -15.11 4.11 5.63
N PHE A 74 -16.13 4.78 6.14
CA PHE A 74 -17.10 4.27 7.09
C PHE A 74 -18.41 4.04 6.34
N ILE A 75 -18.92 2.82 6.39
CA ILE A 75 -20.07 2.38 5.60
C ILE A 75 -21.08 1.76 6.56
N ALA A 76 -22.17 2.48 6.81
CA ALA A 76 -23.35 2.03 7.54
C ALA A 76 -24.51 1.77 6.54
N PRO A 77 -25.66 1.22 6.97
CA PRO A 77 -26.77 0.88 6.07
C PRO A 77 -27.34 2.08 5.28
N ASP A 78 -27.36 3.26 5.89
CA ASP A 78 -27.94 4.49 5.38
C ASP A 78 -26.91 5.55 4.99
N GLU A 79 -25.67 5.40 5.45
CA GLU A 79 -24.62 6.39 5.26
C GLU A 79 -23.29 5.79 4.81
N LYS A 80 -22.62 6.49 3.89
CA LYS A 80 -21.24 6.20 3.52
C LYS A 80 -20.42 7.48 3.51
N GLN A 81 -19.43 7.54 4.38
CA GLN A 81 -18.48 8.64 4.47
C GLN A 81 -17.07 8.14 4.15
N SER A 82 -16.27 8.99 3.52
CA SER A 82 -14.86 8.68 3.23
C SER A 82 -13.97 9.89 3.44
N ALA A 83 -12.75 9.63 3.91
CA ALA A 83 -11.75 10.65 4.16
C ALA A 83 -10.37 10.18 3.67
N ASN A 84 -9.49 11.14 3.36
CA ASN A 84 -8.07 10.89 3.26
C ASN A 84 -7.52 10.66 4.67
N LEU A 85 -6.67 9.65 4.79
CA LEU A 85 -6.02 9.22 6.03
C LEU A 85 -4.55 9.63 5.99
N TYR A 86 -4.10 10.26 7.06
CA TYR A 86 -2.70 10.39 7.44
C TYR A 86 -2.56 9.88 8.87
N TRP A 87 -1.69 8.91 9.11
CA TRP A 87 -1.45 8.42 10.47
C TRP A 87 0.03 8.11 10.68
N ARG A 88 0.66 8.92 11.54
CA ARG A 88 2.04 8.78 11.97
C ARG A 88 2.07 8.30 13.42
N ARG A 89 2.90 7.31 13.70
CA ARG A 89 3.17 6.81 15.05
C ARG A 89 4.68 6.80 15.30
N ILE A 90 5.09 7.24 16.50
CA ILE A 90 6.46 7.17 17.00
C ILE A 90 6.39 6.71 18.46
N GLY A 91 6.78 5.48 18.72
CA GLY A 91 6.51 4.80 19.98
C GLY A 91 5.03 4.87 20.33
N GLU A 92 4.71 5.47 21.48
CA GLU A 92 3.33 5.66 21.95
C GLU A 92 2.69 6.99 21.48
N ASN A 93 3.50 7.89 20.90
CA ASN A 93 3.01 9.14 20.36
C ASN A 93 2.44 8.92 18.97
N GLN A 94 1.36 9.62 18.63
CA GLN A 94 0.75 9.49 17.31
C GLN A 94 0.02 10.74 16.89
N GLN A 95 -0.07 10.91 15.57
CA GLN A 95 -0.86 11.93 14.90
C GLN A 95 -1.69 11.25 13.81
N LEU A 96 -3.01 11.26 13.98
CA LEU A 96 -3.96 10.77 12.99
C LEU A 96 -4.80 11.93 12.50
N ARG A 97 -4.95 12.07 11.18
CA ARG A 97 -5.78 13.09 10.55
C ARG A 97 -6.66 12.47 9.49
N LEU A 98 -7.94 12.78 9.56
CA LEU A 98 -8.94 12.49 8.55
C LEU A 98 -9.36 13.79 7.89
N THR A 99 -9.28 13.85 6.56
CA THR A 99 -9.61 15.07 5.79
C THR A 99 -10.48 14.75 4.59
N THR A 100 -11.37 15.67 4.22
CA THR A 100 -12.13 15.56 2.97
C THR A 100 -11.22 15.82 1.76
N PHE A 101 -11.73 15.55 0.56
CA PHE A 101 -11.00 15.89 -0.68
C PHE A 101 -10.70 17.40 -0.81
N LEU A 102 -11.51 18.26 -0.19
CA LEU A 102 -11.32 19.71 -0.17
C LEU A 102 -10.36 20.16 0.95
N GLY A 103 -9.75 19.22 1.69
CA GLY A 103 -8.83 19.52 2.78
C GLY A 103 -9.49 19.94 4.09
N VAL A 104 -10.83 19.81 4.20
CA VAL A 104 -11.54 20.09 5.45
C VAL A 104 -11.20 19.01 6.48
N ASN A 105 -10.90 19.45 7.70
CA ASN A 105 -10.65 18.56 8.83
C ASN A 105 -11.94 17.84 9.23
N VAL A 106 -11.94 16.51 9.17
CA VAL A 106 -13.03 15.67 9.68
C VAL A 106 -12.72 15.27 11.11
N LEU A 107 -11.49 14.82 11.36
CA LEU A 107 -11.03 14.44 12.68
C LEU A 107 -9.51 14.61 12.75
N SER A 108 -9.01 15.07 13.89
CA SER A 108 -7.60 14.98 14.22
C SER A 108 -7.41 14.43 15.61
N LEU A 109 -6.51 13.47 15.73
CA LEU A 109 -6.07 12.88 16.98
C LEU A 109 -4.58 13.16 17.14
N GLU A 110 -4.19 13.64 18.31
CA GLU A 110 -2.81 13.70 18.77
C GLU A 110 -2.69 12.99 20.11
N SER A 111 -1.77 12.03 20.21
CA SER A 111 -1.41 11.38 21.46
C SER A 111 0.00 11.79 21.82
N LYS A 112 0.17 12.32 23.02
CA LYS A 112 1.46 12.74 23.55
C LYS A 112 1.55 12.41 25.02
N ASP A 113 2.57 11.63 25.38
CA ASP A 113 2.91 11.30 26.78
C ASP A 113 1.69 10.74 27.58
N GLY A 114 0.89 9.88 26.92
CA GLY A 114 -0.32 9.28 27.51
C GLY A 114 -1.56 10.18 27.52
N MET A 115 -1.45 11.40 27.00
CA MET A 115 -2.58 12.32 26.85
C MET A 115 -3.08 12.34 25.42
N HIS A 116 -4.38 12.11 25.21
CA HIS A 116 -5.00 12.11 23.89
C HIS A 116 -5.82 13.37 23.68
N THR A 117 -5.68 14.00 22.52
CA THR A 117 -6.42 15.19 22.11
C THR A 117 -7.13 14.90 20.79
N ILE A 118 -8.45 14.99 20.76
CA ILE A 118 -9.24 14.88 19.53
C ILE A 118 -9.86 16.23 19.19
N THR A 119 -9.72 16.64 17.94
CA THR A 119 -10.45 17.78 17.37
C THR A 119 -11.40 17.30 16.29
N VAL A 120 -12.67 17.66 16.40
CA VAL A 120 -13.75 17.39 15.43
C VAL A 120 -14.69 18.60 15.40
N ASP A 121 -15.16 18.99 14.22
CA ASP A 121 -16.10 20.11 14.05
C ASP A 121 -15.68 21.42 14.76
N GLY A 122 -14.37 21.65 14.86
CA GLY A 122 -13.78 22.82 15.53
C GLY A 122 -13.72 22.76 17.06
N ASN A 123 -14.26 21.70 17.68
CA ASN A 123 -14.18 21.46 19.12
C ASN A 123 -13.02 20.52 19.46
N THR A 124 -12.37 20.76 20.59
CA THR A 124 -11.25 19.95 21.07
C THR A 124 -11.60 19.28 22.40
N TYR A 125 -11.29 17.98 22.49
CA TYR A 125 -11.56 17.11 23.62
C TYR A 125 -10.28 16.39 24.04
N GLN A 126 -10.13 16.10 25.33
CA GLN A 126 -8.96 15.42 25.87
C GLN A 126 -9.34 14.36 26.89
N ASP A 127 -8.65 13.23 26.84
CA ASP A 127 -8.80 12.13 27.82
C ASP A 127 -7.54 11.24 27.80
N GLN A 128 -7.30 10.51 28.89
CA GLN A 128 -6.24 9.51 29.00
C GLN A 128 -6.65 8.17 28.41
N ASP A 129 -7.95 7.92 28.27
CA ASP A 129 -8.50 6.76 27.57
C ASP A 129 -8.86 7.13 26.13
N LEU A 130 -8.00 6.72 25.18
CA LEU A 130 -8.19 7.00 23.76
C LEU A 130 -9.47 6.37 23.19
N ASP A 131 -9.76 5.12 23.56
CA ASP A 131 -10.90 4.39 23.00
C ASP A 131 -12.21 5.00 23.51
N TYR A 132 -12.25 5.40 24.79
CA TYR A 132 -13.35 6.17 25.36
C TYR A 132 -13.51 7.52 24.66
N LEU A 133 -12.42 8.27 24.47
CA LEU A 133 -12.43 9.59 23.84
C LEU A 133 -12.98 9.53 22.41
N ILE A 134 -12.49 8.58 21.60
CA ILE A 134 -12.97 8.38 20.22
C ILE A 134 -14.46 8.07 20.22
N GLN A 135 -14.91 7.16 21.08
CA GLN A 135 -16.31 6.78 21.15
C GLN A 135 -17.20 7.96 21.56
N SER A 136 -16.78 8.74 22.56
CA SER A 136 -17.55 9.88 23.08
C SER A 136 -17.69 11.02 22.06
N VAL A 137 -16.66 11.22 21.23
CA VAL A 137 -16.58 12.36 20.30
C VAL A 137 -17.12 12.03 18.92
N SER A 138 -16.83 10.84 18.40
CA SER A 138 -17.23 10.44 17.03
C SER A 138 -18.49 9.57 16.99
N GLY A 139 -18.91 8.99 18.12
CA GLY A 139 -19.92 7.93 18.17
C GLY A 139 -19.45 6.57 17.62
N ILE A 140 -18.25 6.51 17.03
CA ILE A 140 -17.69 5.31 16.43
C ILE A 140 -16.86 4.56 17.47
N ALA A 141 -17.10 3.26 17.61
CA ALA A 141 -16.26 2.40 18.44
C ALA A 141 -15.11 1.79 17.64
N LEU A 142 -14.14 2.63 17.25
CA LEU A 142 -12.91 2.20 16.56
C LEU A 142 -11.78 2.01 17.60
N PRO A 143 -11.29 0.79 17.83
CA PRO A 143 -10.24 0.52 18.82
C PRO A 143 -8.89 0.90 18.22
N VAL A 144 -8.49 2.16 18.34
CA VAL A 144 -7.30 2.69 17.62
C VAL A 144 -6.01 2.04 18.11
N ALA A 145 -5.93 1.72 19.41
CA ALA A 145 -4.82 0.96 19.97
C ALA A 145 -4.69 -0.41 19.30
N ALA A 146 -5.80 -1.16 19.19
CA ALA A 146 -5.79 -2.48 18.55
C ALA A 146 -5.55 -2.39 17.03
N LEU A 147 -6.19 -1.43 16.37
CA LEU A 147 -6.03 -1.18 14.94
C LEU A 147 -4.57 -0.97 14.53
N SER A 148 -3.78 -0.31 15.38
CA SER A 148 -2.37 -0.10 15.12
C SER A 148 -1.55 -1.41 15.01
N GLN A 149 -1.92 -2.46 15.76
CA GLN A 149 -1.31 -3.79 15.67
C GLN A 149 -1.90 -4.56 14.49
N TRP A 150 -3.22 -4.50 14.32
CA TRP A 150 -3.91 -5.17 13.22
C TRP A 150 -3.46 -4.67 11.84
N LEU A 151 -3.11 -3.39 11.70
CA LEU A 151 -2.50 -2.87 10.47
C LEU A 151 -1.17 -3.55 10.10
N LYS A 152 -0.38 -3.95 11.09
CA LYS A 152 0.84 -4.74 10.86
C LYS A 152 0.54 -6.23 10.64
N GLY A 153 -0.69 -6.67 10.95
CA GLY A 153 -1.07 -8.08 10.99
C GLY A 153 -0.51 -8.77 12.24
N LEU A 154 -0.47 -8.04 13.36
CA LEU A 154 -0.07 -8.56 14.67
C LEU A 154 -1.29 -8.67 15.59
N PRO A 155 -1.29 -9.64 16.53
CA PRO A 155 -2.30 -9.68 17.59
C PRO A 155 -2.16 -8.47 18.51
N TYR A 156 -3.31 -7.92 18.92
CA TYR A 156 -3.39 -6.93 19.98
C TYR A 156 -3.57 -7.59 21.36
N SER A 157 -4.31 -8.70 21.40
CA SER A 157 -4.59 -9.51 22.59
C SER A 157 -4.30 -10.99 22.32
N GLU A 158 -4.05 -11.79 23.36
CA GLU A 158 -3.91 -13.24 23.25
C GLU A 158 -5.18 -13.94 22.75
N SER A 159 -6.34 -13.27 22.90
CA SER A 159 -7.62 -13.76 22.40
C SER A 159 -7.79 -13.61 20.89
N ASP A 160 -6.96 -12.81 20.22
CA ASP A 160 -7.05 -12.54 18.79
C ASP A 160 -6.85 -13.82 17.97
N GLN A 161 -7.83 -14.18 17.15
CA GLN A 161 -7.82 -15.40 16.36
C GLN A 161 -7.57 -15.08 14.88
N PHE A 162 -6.35 -15.35 14.42
CA PHE A 162 -5.97 -15.19 13.02
C PHE A 162 -6.29 -16.43 12.19
N GLN A 163 -6.78 -16.20 10.98
CA GLN A 163 -6.70 -17.16 9.88
C GLN A 163 -5.63 -16.69 8.91
N TYR A 164 -4.93 -17.65 8.30
CA TYR A 164 -3.83 -17.38 7.40
C TYR A 164 -4.12 -17.94 6.01
N SER A 165 -3.55 -17.29 5.00
CA SER A 165 -3.55 -17.80 3.63
C SER A 165 -2.71 -19.07 3.54
N ASP A 166 -3.27 -20.14 2.97
CA ASP A 166 -2.54 -21.41 2.78
C ASP A 166 -1.29 -21.26 1.91
N SER A 167 -1.35 -20.39 0.89
CA SER A 167 -0.25 -20.17 -0.05
C SER A 167 0.85 -19.26 0.49
N THR A 168 0.48 -18.18 1.19
CA THR A 168 1.44 -17.13 1.60
C THR A 168 1.77 -17.14 3.09
N GLN A 169 0.96 -17.82 3.91
CA GLN A 169 1.02 -17.76 5.38
C GLN A 169 0.87 -16.34 5.95
N LEU A 170 0.38 -15.38 5.16
CA LEU A 170 0.01 -14.05 5.64
C LEU A 170 -1.39 -14.08 6.25
N PRO A 171 -1.69 -13.24 7.25
CA PRO A 171 -3.05 -13.09 7.77
C PRO A 171 -4.05 -12.83 6.65
N SER A 172 -5.16 -13.55 6.66
CA SER A 172 -6.29 -13.36 5.73
C SER A 172 -7.52 -12.84 6.46
N GLN A 173 -7.76 -13.31 7.68
CA GLN A 173 -8.84 -12.84 8.54
C GLN A 173 -8.38 -12.74 10.00
N LEU A 174 -9.06 -11.91 10.78
CA LEU A 174 -8.90 -11.83 12.23
C LEU A 174 -10.26 -11.66 12.89
N SER A 175 -10.54 -12.49 13.90
CA SER A 175 -11.61 -12.26 14.87
C SER A 175 -11.00 -11.77 16.18
N ALA A 176 -11.48 -10.64 16.70
CA ALA A 176 -10.94 -10.04 17.92
C ALA A 176 -12.05 -9.45 18.80
N GLU A 177 -11.78 -9.39 20.10
CA GLU A 177 -12.63 -8.72 21.07
C GLU A 177 -11.84 -7.63 21.80
N VAL A 178 -12.36 -6.41 21.81
CA VAL A 178 -11.75 -5.29 22.55
C VAL A 178 -12.85 -4.62 23.36
N ASN A 179 -12.69 -4.53 24.69
CA ASN A 179 -13.66 -3.88 25.59
C ASN A 179 -15.10 -4.42 25.43
N GLY A 180 -15.26 -5.74 25.30
CA GLY A 180 -16.56 -6.40 25.10
C GLY A 180 -17.18 -6.21 23.71
N LYS A 181 -16.44 -5.63 22.76
CA LYS A 181 -16.88 -5.38 21.38
C LYS A 181 -16.17 -6.34 20.43
N GLN A 182 -16.94 -7.02 19.59
CA GLN A 182 -16.44 -7.99 18.61
C GLN A 182 -16.12 -7.31 17.29
N TYR A 183 -14.95 -7.60 16.74
CA TYR A 183 -14.46 -7.10 15.46
C TYR A 183 -14.12 -8.27 14.53
N GLN A 184 -14.46 -8.11 13.26
CA GLN A 184 -14.07 -9.06 12.22
C GLN A 184 -13.30 -8.34 11.13
N LEU A 185 -12.10 -8.81 10.81
CA LEU A 185 -11.21 -8.15 9.88
C LEU A 185 -10.92 -9.05 8.68
N GLU A 186 -10.81 -8.42 7.51
CA GLU A 186 -10.37 -9.06 6.27
C GLU A 186 -9.13 -8.34 5.73
N TYR A 187 -8.03 -9.08 5.64
CA TYR A 187 -6.78 -8.64 5.04
C TYR A 187 -6.82 -8.92 3.54
N GLN A 188 -6.95 -7.88 2.74
CA GLN A 188 -7.28 -8.03 1.31
C GLN A 188 -6.05 -7.96 0.41
N SER A 189 -5.01 -7.25 0.83
CA SER A 189 -3.74 -7.18 0.09
C SER A 189 -2.60 -6.70 0.97
N TYR A 190 -1.38 -6.99 0.52
CA TYR A 190 -0.13 -6.60 1.17
C TYR A 190 0.80 -5.86 0.21
N THR A 191 1.66 -5.01 0.76
CA THR A 191 2.78 -4.37 0.05
C THR A 191 4.12 -4.75 0.70
N LEU A 192 5.23 -4.66 -0.04
CA LEU A 192 6.58 -4.88 0.49
C LEU A 192 7.22 -3.54 0.87
N VAL A 193 7.68 -3.42 2.12
CA VAL A 193 8.41 -2.24 2.61
C VAL A 193 9.56 -2.74 3.46
N ASN A 194 10.80 -2.40 3.10
CA ASN A 194 12.01 -2.85 3.80
C ASN A 194 12.01 -4.37 4.10
N ASN A 195 11.63 -5.17 3.10
CA ASN A 195 11.51 -6.63 3.19
C ASN A 195 10.40 -7.16 4.13
N LEU A 196 9.55 -6.28 4.67
CA LEU A 196 8.37 -6.62 5.47
C LEU A 196 7.11 -6.51 4.62
N ARG A 197 6.23 -7.52 4.69
CA ARG A 197 4.90 -7.42 4.07
C ARG A 197 3.97 -6.68 5.03
N LEU A 198 3.38 -5.57 4.63
CA LEU A 198 2.44 -4.79 5.45
C LEU A 198 1.08 -4.74 4.76
N THR A 199 -0.02 -4.77 5.53
CA THR A 199 -1.35 -4.70 4.92
C THR A 199 -1.51 -3.37 4.22
N ASN A 200 -1.98 -3.35 2.99
CA ASN A 200 -2.33 -2.11 2.31
C ASN A 200 -3.83 -1.98 2.01
N LYS A 201 -4.61 -3.03 2.32
CA LYS A 201 -6.06 -2.99 2.21
C LYS A 201 -6.70 -3.87 3.28
N LEU A 202 -7.51 -3.25 4.14
CA LEU A 202 -8.09 -3.87 5.32
C LEU A 202 -9.57 -3.49 5.41
N SER A 203 -10.46 -4.47 5.56
CA SER A 203 -11.84 -4.23 6.02
C SER A 203 -11.96 -4.60 7.49
N ILE A 204 -12.82 -3.88 8.21
CA ILE A 204 -13.18 -4.16 9.60
C ILE A 204 -14.69 -4.05 9.70
N ASP A 205 -15.34 -5.11 10.16
CA ASP A 205 -16.76 -5.13 10.46
C ASP A 205 -16.98 -5.03 11.97
N TYR A 206 -17.86 -4.10 12.33
CA TYR A 206 -18.34 -3.90 13.69
C TYR A 206 -19.84 -3.58 13.65
N LYS A 207 -20.66 -4.46 14.23
CA LYS A 207 -22.13 -4.38 14.13
C LYS A 207 -22.58 -4.29 12.67
N ASP A 208 -23.35 -3.26 12.32
CA ASP A 208 -23.87 -2.94 10.99
C ASP A 208 -22.97 -1.99 10.19
N MET A 209 -21.79 -1.64 10.75
CA MET A 209 -20.83 -0.75 10.11
C MET A 209 -19.61 -1.53 9.59
N ARG A 210 -19.21 -1.21 8.36
CA ARG A 210 -17.96 -1.65 7.74
C ARG A 210 -17.01 -0.48 7.56
N ILE A 211 -15.79 -0.63 8.07
CA ILE A 211 -14.69 0.30 7.89
C ILE A 211 -13.75 -0.28 6.84
N LYS A 212 -13.35 0.51 5.84
CA LYS A 212 -12.36 0.11 4.84
C LYS A 212 -11.18 1.05 4.88
N LEU A 213 -9.98 0.48 4.98
CA LEU A 213 -8.71 1.19 4.82
C LEU A 213 -8.06 0.76 3.51
N ALA A 214 -7.65 1.76 2.73
CA ALA A 214 -6.84 1.58 1.52
C ALA A 214 -5.59 2.45 1.67
N ILE A 215 -4.47 1.81 2.01
CA ILE A 215 -3.20 2.47 2.28
C ILE A 215 -2.44 2.56 0.96
N SER A 216 -2.15 3.78 0.54
CA SER A 216 -1.36 4.04 -0.66
C SER A 216 0.13 4.09 -0.38
N GLU A 217 0.51 4.40 0.86
CA GLU A 217 1.90 4.58 1.24
C GLU A 217 2.13 4.11 2.68
N TRP A 218 3.24 3.40 2.85
CA TRP A 218 3.83 3.00 4.11
C TRP A 218 5.26 3.52 4.14
N GLU A 219 5.63 4.13 5.26
CA GLU A 219 6.99 4.57 5.54
C GLU A 219 7.36 4.06 6.94
N LEU A 220 8.49 3.36 7.04
CA LEU A 220 9.08 2.93 8.31
C LEU A 220 10.13 3.97 8.68
N LEU A 221 10.05 4.51 9.89
CA LEU A 221 10.83 5.68 10.34
C LEU A 221 12.06 5.29 11.16
#